data_AF-A0A6B0ULX5-F1
#
_entry.id   AF-A0A6B0ULX5-F1
#
_cell.length_a   1.000
_cell.length_b   1.000
_cell.length_c   1.000
_cell.angle_alpha   90.00
_cell.angle_beta   90.00
_cell.angle_gamma   90.00
#
_symmetry.space_group_name_H-M   'P 1'
#
loop_
_entity.id
_entity.type
_entity.pdbx_description
1 polymer ?
#
loop_
_entity_poly.entity_id
_entity_poly.type
_entity_poly.pdbx_seq_one_letter_code
_entity_poly.pdbx_strand_id
1 'polypeptide(L)'
;MSLCFGFTHFRVLSTAALRFSFSSAHSWLLSAAAMSLRFGVTHFRVLSIAAPGFRFGGAHSWLLSAAAMSLCFGVTHFRVLSTAALRFSFSSAYFWLLSAAAMSLRFGVAHFRVLSIA
;
A
#
# COMPACT_ATOMS: atom_id res chain seq x y z
N MET A 1 4.67 -20.30 4.79
CA MET A 1 3.72 -19.79 5.79
C MET A 1 2.83 -18.71 5.19
N SER A 2 1.50 -18.85 5.28
CA SER A 2 0.53 -17.80 4.91
C SER A 2 -0.19 -17.35 6.17
N LEU A 3 -0.40 -16.04 6.31
CA LEU A 3 -1.12 -15.45 7.44
C LEU A 3 -2.40 -14.78 6.94
N CYS A 4 -3.55 -15.20 7.45
CA CYS A 4 -4.85 -14.70 7.05
C CYS A 4 -5.59 -14.15 8.27
N PHE A 5 -6.04 -12.91 8.16
CA PHE A 5 -6.71 -12.19 9.23
C PHE A 5 -8.05 -11.63 8.74
N GLY A 6 -9.09 -11.81 9.53
CA GLY A 6 -10.41 -11.23 9.25
C GLY A 6 -10.40 -9.73 9.54
N PHE A 7 -10.64 -9.39 10.80
CA PHE A 7 -10.54 -8.01 11.32
C PHE A 7 -9.42 -7.96 12.35
N THR A 8 -8.50 -7.01 12.20
CA THR A 8 -7.38 -6.86 13.13
C THR A 8 -7.08 -5.41 13.45
N HIS A 9 -6.66 -5.20 14.69
CA HIS A 9 -6.12 -3.93 15.15
C HIS A 9 -4.73 -4.19 15.74
N PHE A 10 -3.72 -3.53 15.21
CA PHE A 10 -2.37 -3.61 15.75
C PHE A 10 -1.87 -2.21 16.06
N ARG A 11 -1.27 -2.04 17.24
CA ARG A 11 -0.49 -0.82 17.47
C ARG A 11 0.79 -0.87 16.63
N VAL A 12 1.55 -1.95 16.74
CA VAL A 12 2.75 -2.18 15.95
C VAL A 12 2.72 -3.62 15.47
N LEU A 13 2.97 -3.83 14.19
CA LEU A 13 3.18 -5.15 13.61
C LEU A 13 4.44 -5.11 12.74
N SER A 14 5.40 -5.98 13.06
CA SER A 14 6.58 -6.23 12.23
C SER A 14 6.61 -7.71 11.93
N THR A 15 6.60 -8.09 10.66
CA THR A 15 6.36 -9.49 10.28
C THR A 15 6.92 -9.84 8.91
N ALA A 16 7.33 -11.10 8.77
CA ALA A 16 7.79 -11.69 7.52
C ALA A 16 7.06 -13.02 7.28
N ALA A 17 6.40 -13.16 6.13
CA ALA A 17 5.76 -14.40 5.71
C ALA A 17 5.68 -14.48 4.20
N LEU A 18 5.42 -15.66 3.64
CA LEU A 18 5.28 -15.78 2.18
C LEU A 18 4.07 -14.99 1.68
N ARG A 19 2.94 -15.07 2.39
CA ARG A 19 1.71 -14.35 2.03
C ARG A 19 1.01 -13.79 3.24
N PHE A 20 0.46 -12.59 3.10
CA PHE A 20 -0.54 -12.06 4.03
C PHE A 20 -1.82 -11.71 3.30
N SER A 21 -2.94 -11.98 3.97
CA SER A 21 -4.24 -11.48 3.57
C SER A 21 -4.98 -10.93 4.77
N PHE A 22 -5.44 -9.69 4.67
CA PHE A 22 -6.31 -9.06 5.66
C PHE A 22 -7.61 -8.66 4.99
N SER A 23 -8.76 -9.08 5.51
CA SER A 23 -10.03 -8.54 5.04
C SER A 23 -10.19 -7.08 5.49
N SER A 24 -9.86 -6.80 6.76
CA SER A 24 -9.78 -5.46 7.30
C SER A 24 -8.65 -5.33 8.32
N ALA A 25 -7.85 -4.27 8.22
CA ALA A 25 -6.78 -3.99 9.17
C ALA A 25 -6.70 -2.51 9.53
N HIS A 26 -6.62 -2.24 10.82
CA HIS A 26 -6.22 -0.95 11.33
C HIS A 26 -4.87 -1.11 12.02
N SER A 27 -3.87 -0.34 11.63
CA SER A 27 -2.62 -0.33 12.39
C SER A 27 -1.96 1.03 12.45
N TRP A 28 -1.32 1.32 13.57
CA TRP A 28 -0.54 2.54 13.66
C TRP A 28 0.76 2.39 12.89
N LEU A 29 1.51 1.32 13.13
CA LEU A 29 2.74 1.03 12.39
C LEU A 29 2.74 -0.42 11.90
N LEU A 30 2.88 -0.59 10.59
CA LEU A 30 3.04 -1.90 9.97
C LEU A 30 4.32 -1.91 9.14
N SER A 31 5.20 -2.86 9.44
CA SER A 31 6.35 -3.22 8.61
C SER A 31 6.20 -4.68 8.17
N ALA A 32 6.13 -4.91 6.86
CA ALA A 32 5.90 -6.24 6.33
C ALA A 32 6.85 -6.58 5.16
N ALA A 33 7.45 -7.76 5.23
CA ALA A 33 8.17 -8.38 4.14
C ALA A 33 7.43 -9.65 3.67
N ALA A 34 7.02 -9.70 2.40
CA ALA A 34 6.30 -10.86 1.89
C ALA A 34 6.45 -11.06 0.38
N MET A 35 6.16 -12.27 -0.10
CA MET A 35 6.03 -12.49 -1.56
C MET A 35 4.71 -11.93 -2.10
N SER A 36 3.66 -11.91 -1.28
CA SER A 36 2.39 -11.28 -1.64
C SER A 36 1.65 -10.71 -0.43
N LEU A 37 1.11 -9.51 -0.57
CA LEU A 37 0.23 -8.89 0.42
C LEU A 37 -1.11 -8.55 -0.22
N ARG A 38 -2.21 -8.93 0.44
CA ARG A 38 -3.56 -8.52 0.06
C ARG A 38 -4.28 -7.90 1.25
N PHE A 39 -4.91 -6.77 0.99
CA PHE A 39 -5.71 -6.06 1.96
C PHE A 39 -7.07 -5.71 1.34
N GLY A 40 -8.15 -5.99 2.06
CA GLY A 40 -9.50 -5.55 1.70
C GLY A 40 -9.62 -4.05 1.96
N VAL A 41 -9.96 -3.66 3.19
CA VAL A 41 -10.05 -2.26 3.63
C VAL A 41 -9.04 -2.00 4.74
N THR A 42 -8.27 -0.91 4.63
CA THR A 42 -7.22 -0.64 5.62
C THR A 42 -7.09 0.81 6.01
N HIS A 43 -6.65 0.99 7.26
CA HIS A 43 -6.26 2.28 7.78
C HIS A 43 -4.91 2.16 8.47
N PHE A 44 -3.89 2.82 7.92
CA PHE A 44 -2.54 2.82 8.46
C PHE A 44 -2.05 4.23 8.77
N ARG A 45 -1.39 4.42 9.90
CA ARG A 45 -0.65 5.67 10.10
C ARG A 45 0.67 5.63 9.34
N VAL A 46 1.45 4.58 9.55
CA VAL A 46 2.72 4.35 8.87
C VAL A 46 2.74 2.92 8.34
N LEU A 47 2.99 2.78 7.05
CA LEU A 47 3.08 1.49 6.38
C LEU A 47 4.39 1.41 5.60
N SER A 48 5.20 0.39 5.88
CA SER A 48 6.43 0.07 5.18
C SER A 48 6.35 -1.34 4.62
N ILE A 49 6.43 -1.49 3.31
CA ILE A 49 6.26 -2.78 2.63
C ILE A 49 7.43 -3.07 1.69
N ALA A 50 7.94 -4.29 1.77
CA ALA A 50 8.78 -4.90 0.75
C ALA A 50 8.11 -6.18 0.23
N ALA A 51 7.55 -6.13 -0.98
CA ALA A 51 6.92 -7.29 -1.59
C ALA A 51 6.91 -7.22 -3.12
N PRO A 52 7.16 -8.31 -3.86
CA PRO A 52 7.07 -8.33 -5.32
C PRO A 52 5.71 -7.83 -5.83
N GLY A 53 4.62 -8.20 -5.15
CA GLY A 53 3.29 -7.73 -5.52
C GLY A 53 2.38 -7.53 -4.31
N PHE A 54 1.63 -6.44 -4.32
CA PHE A 54 0.58 -6.26 -3.34
C PHE A 54 -0.66 -5.55 -3.88
N ARG A 55 -1.79 -5.85 -3.24
CA ARG A 55 -3.11 -5.35 -3.64
C ARG A 55 -3.90 -4.83 -2.44
N PHE A 56 -4.50 -3.66 -2.60
CA PHE A 56 -5.43 -3.05 -1.67
C PHE A 56 -6.78 -2.81 -2.35
N GLY A 57 -7.89 -3.27 -1.75
CA GLY A 57 -9.23 -2.87 -2.18
C GLY A 57 -9.53 -1.42 -1.83
N GLY A 58 -9.22 -1.05 -0.58
CA GLY A 58 -9.32 0.31 -0.05
C GLY A 58 -8.20 0.58 0.96
N ALA A 59 -7.56 1.76 0.85
CA ALA A 59 -6.53 2.16 1.81
C ALA A 59 -6.62 3.64 2.15
N HIS A 60 -6.68 3.93 3.44
CA HIS A 60 -6.32 5.24 3.95
C HIS A 60 -4.98 5.12 4.66
N SER A 61 -3.98 5.90 4.24
CA SER A 61 -2.73 5.95 5.00
C SER A 61 -2.12 7.32 5.09
N TRP A 62 -1.51 7.61 6.24
CA TRP A 62 -0.82 8.88 6.41
C TRP A 62 0.53 8.85 5.69
N LEU A 63 1.34 7.83 5.94
CA LEU A 63 2.60 7.59 5.26
C LEU A 63 2.65 6.15 4.74
N LEU A 64 2.91 5.99 3.45
CA LEU A 64 3.23 4.70 2.84
C LEU A 64 4.59 4.78 2.15
N SER A 65 5.48 3.87 2.55
CA SER A 65 6.74 3.57 1.86
C SER A 65 6.68 2.15 1.31
N ALA A 66 6.91 1.97 0.01
CA ALA A 66 6.85 0.63 -0.57
C ALA A 66 7.88 0.38 -1.67
N ALA A 67 8.43 -0.84 -1.67
CA ALA A 67 9.26 -1.38 -2.73
C ALA A 67 8.61 -2.66 -3.28
N ALA A 68 8.33 -2.67 -4.59
CA ALA A 68 7.62 -3.78 -5.23
C ALA A 68 7.90 -3.89 -6.74
N MET A 69 7.45 -4.98 -7.36
CA MET A 69 7.35 -5.03 -8.83
C MET A 69 6.00 -4.48 -9.29
N SER A 70 4.91 -4.75 -8.56
CA SER A 70 3.56 -4.37 -8.96
C SER A 70 2.68 -3.94 -7.79
N LEU A 71 2.10 -2.74 -7.89
CA LEU A 71 1.13 -2.20 -6.94
C LEU A 71 -0.24 -2.04 -7.58
N CYS A 72 -1.26 -2.52 -6.89
CA CYS A 72 -2.64 -2.37 -7.33
C CYS A 72 -3.51 -1.87 -6.17
N PHE A 73 -4.17 -0.75 -6.39
CA PHE A 73 -5.04 -0.12 -5.42
C PHE A 73 -6.42 0.14 -6.03
N GLY A 74 -7.48 -0.16 -5.29
CA GLY A 74 -8.83 0.26 -5.63
C GLY A 74 -9.03 1.73 -5.30
N VAL A 75 -9.63 2.02 -4.14
CA VAL A 75 -9.90 3.39 -3.67
C VAL A 75 -8.90 3.79 -2.59
N THR A 76 -8.19 4.89 -2.78
CA THR A 76 -7.13 5.28 -1.85
C THR A 76 -7.08 6.74 -1.50
N HIS A 77 -6.68 7.01 -0.26
CA HIS A 77 -6.36 8.34 0.21
C HIS A 77 -5.04 8.31 0.99
N PHE A 78 -3.99 8.84 0.36
CA PHE A 78 -2.67 8.94 0.95
C PHE A 78 -2.32 10.40 1.20
N ARG A 79 -1.76 10.72 2.37
CA ARG A 79 -1.13 12.02 2.53
C ARG A 79 0.24 12.01 1.89
N VAL A 80 1.05 11.01 2.20
CA VAL A 80 2.38 10.85 1.61
C VAL A 80 2.54 9.43 1.11
N LEU A 81 2.82 9.31 -0.18
CA LEU A 81 3.21 8.06 -0.82
C LEU A 81 4.63 8.21 -1.38
N SER A 82 5.55 7.37 -0.92
CA SER A 82 6.91 7.26 -1.46
C SER A 82 7.15 5.82 -1.90
N THR A 83 7.34 5.57 -3.19
CA THR A 83 7.39 4.19 -3.68
C THR A 83 8.35 3.97 -4.83
N ALA A 84 8.93 2.78 -4.89
CA ALA A 84 9.64 2.28 -6.05
C ALA A 84 8.96 1.00 -6.53
N ALA A 85 8.36 1.03 -7.73
CA ALA A 85 7.85 -0.18 -8.35
C ALA A 85 7.83 -0.12 -9.87
N LEU A 86 7.93 -1.26 -10.54
CA LEU A 86 7.87 -1.27 -12.00
C LEU A 86 6.50 -0.80 -12.51
N ARG A 87 5.41 -1.23 -11.84
CA ARG A 87 4.04 -0.93 -12.27
C ARG A 87 3.14 -0.54 -11.13
N PHE A 88 2.34 0.49 -11.36
CA PHE A 88 1.33 0.98 -10.45
C PHE A 88 -0.02 1.11 -11.15
N SER A 89 -1.07 0.74 -10.45
CA SER A 89 -2.44 0.93 -10.91
C SER A 89 -3.32 1.35 -9.75
N PHE A 90 -4.03 2.44 -9.92
CA PHE A 90 -5.03 2.95 -8.99
C PHE A 90 -6.36 3.11 -9.71
N SER A 91 -7.45 2.57 -9.16
CA SER A 91 -8.79 2.85 -9.71
C SER A 91 -9.21 4.28 -9.37
N SER A 92 -9.07 4.68 -8.11
CA SER A 92 -9.30 6.05 -7.63
C SER A 92 -8.32 6.41 -6.51
N ALA A 93 -7.68 7.57 -6.61
CA ALA A 93 -6.67 7.96 -5.63
C ALA A 93 -6.60 9.47 -5.34
N TYR A 94 -6.47 9.80 -4.06
CA TYR A 94 -6.11 11.13 -3.61
C TYR A 94 -4.73 11.09 -2.95
N PHE A 95 -3.85 11.98 -3.38
CA PHE A 95 -2.52 12.17 -2.83
C PHE A 95 -2.30 13.63 -2.44
N TRP A 96 -1.79 13.85 -1.23
CA TRP A 96 -1.22 15.16 -0.91
C TRP A 96 0.20 15.28 -1.47
N LEU A 97 1.01 14.23 -1.33
CA LEU A 97 2.32 14.12 -1.95
C LEU A 97 2.52 12.71 -2.48
N LEU A 98 2.83 12.59 -3.78
CA LEU A 98 3.28 11.37 -4.42
C LEU A 98 4.71 11.55 -4.93
N SER A 99 5.61 10.67 -4.48
CA SER A 99 6.94 10.46 -5.04
C SER A 99 7.07 9.02 -5.49
N ALA A 100 7.18 8.79 -6.79
CA ALA A 100 7.22 7.45 -7.37
C ALA A 100 8.41 7.27 -8.32
N ALA A 101 9.13 6.17 -8.19
CA ALA A 101 10.04 5.67 -9.22
C ALA A 101 9.33 4.52 -9.96
N ALA A 102 9.01 4.71 -11.25
CA ALA A 102 8.10 3.81 -11.96
C ALA A 102 8.32 3.73 -13.47
N MET A 103 8.25 2.51 -14.03
CA MET A 103 8.14 2.34 -15.49
C MET A 103 6.72 2.58 -15.99
N SER A 104 5.70 2.36 -15.16
CA SER A 104 4.30 2.54 -15.55
C SER A 104 3.43 2.95 -14.36
N LEU A 105 2.71 4.06 -14.52
CA LEU A 105 1.74 4.58 -13.57
C LEU A 105 0.38 4.72 -14.28
N ARG A 106 -0.66 4.09 -13.74
CA ARG A 106 -2.03 4.18 -14.27
C ARG A 106 -3.00 4.61 -13.19
N PHE A 107 -3.84 5.57 -13.53
CA PHE A 107 -4.90 6.09 -12.67
C PHE A 107 -6.21 6.08 -13.45
N GLY A 108 -7.29 5.55 -12.85
CA GLY A 108 -8.64 5.75 -13.36
C GLY A 108 -9.10 7.19 -13.08
N VAL A 109 -9.13 7.55 -11.80
CA VAL A 109 -9.33 8.92 -11.31
C VAL A 109 -8.23 9.26 -10.31
N ALA A 110 -7.62 10.43 -10.43
CA ALA A 110 -6.63 10.86 -9.45
C ALA A 110 -6.62 12.36 -9.19
N HIS A 111 -6.35 12.71 -7.94
CA HIS A 111 -6.11 14.07 -7.49
C HIS A 111 -4.78 14.13 -6.73
N PHE A 112 -3.91 15.05 -7.13
CA PHE A 112 -2.60 15.25 -6.52
C PHE A 112 -2.47 16.70 -6.09
N ARG A 113 -1.90 16.94 -4.90
CA ARG A 113 -1.39 18.28 -4.57
C ARG A 113 0.07 18.46 -5.01
N VAL A 114 0.89 17.42 -4.86
CA VAL A 114 2.27 17.37 -5.35
C VAL A 114 2.54 16.00 -5.96
N LEU A 115 3.18 15.99 -7.14
CA LEU A 115 3.55 14.79 -7.88
C LEU A 115 5.00 14.88 -8.35
N SER A 116 5.80 13.88 -8.01
CA SER A 116 7.17 13.68 -8.47
C SER A 116 7.33 12.25 -8.99
N ILE A 117 7.82 12.11 -10.22
CA ILE A 117 8.00 10.81 -10.88
C ILE A 117 9.44 10.74 -11.41
N ALA A 118 10.11 9.62 -11.18
CA ALA A 118 11.44 9.28 -11.67
C ALA A 118 11.44 7.96 -12.45
#